data_AF-A0A0P1KSV0-F1
#
_entry.id   AF-A0A0P1KSV0-F1
#
_cell.length_a   1.000
_cell.length_b   1.000
_cell.length_c   1.000
_cell.angle_alpha   90.00
_cell.angle_beta   90.00
_cell.angle_gamma   90.00
#
_symmetry.space_group_name_H-M   'P 1'
#
loop_
_entity.id
_entity.type
_entity.pdbx_description
1 polymer ?
#
loop_
_entity_poly.entity_id
_entity_poly.type
_entity_poly.pdbx_seq_one_letter_code
_entity_poly.pdbx_strand_id
1 'polypeptide(L)'
;MSQQPGSIARVLAVTGLTATVAIAGYAAYFDYQRRNNPEFRKSLKRKLKKHAEEEKQAKERVKQQKLAHVGEYLTAELAKDPVSTDPAQREAVFTSNVELGERLASVPGNELESALKFYKALSVYPNPADLLGIYQRSVPEAVYEYIVLMIAIMPPVNVSTFLSGGAQGGPAAVAQAMAGQAGNTGAGASEIDE
;
A
#
# COMPACT_ATOMS: atom_id res chain seq x y z
N MET A 1 58.88 31.41 -32.22
CA MET A 1 59.11 30.30 -33.16
C MET A 1 57.88 29.41 -33.18
N SER A 2 57.02 29.55 -34.18
CA SER A 2 55.87 28.68 -34.40
C SER A 2 56.33 27.46 -35.19
N GLN A 3 56.43 26.30 -34.53
CA GLN A 3 56.70 25.04 -35.22
C GLN A 3 55.48 24.69 -36.07
N GLN A 4 55.64 24.66 -37.39
CA GLN A 4 54.61 24.22 -38.33
C GLN A 4 54.41 22.70 -38.15
N PRO A 5 53.18 22.21 -37.91
CA PRO A 5 52.93 20.78 -37.77
C PRO A 5 53.25 20.05 -39.08
N GLY A 6 53.99 18.95 -38.98
CA GLY A 6 54.39 18.11 -40.10
C GLY A 6 53.19 17.56 -40.88
N SER A 7 53.39 17.25 -42.16
CA SER A 7 52.36 16.78 -43.09
C SER A 7 51.56 15.59 -42.54
N ILE A 8 52.22 14.65 -41.84
CA ILE A 8 51.58 13.49 -41.19
C ILE A 8 50.61 13.92 -40.09
N ALA A 9 50.98 14.91 -39.25
CA ALA A 9 50.11 15.42 -38.20
C ALA A 9 48.86 16.11 -38.78
N ARG A 10 49.00 16.78 -39.94
CA ARG A 10 47.86 17.38 -40.66
C ARG A 10 46.93 16.30 -41.24
N VAL A 11 47.48 15.25 -41.84
CA VAL A 11 46.68 14.13 -42.36
C VAL A 11 45.91 13.44 -41.22
N LEU A 12 46.57 13.14 -40.10
CA LEU A 12 45.92 12.52 -38.94
C LEU A 12 44.84 13.42 -38.32
N ALA A 13 45.07 14.73 -38.22
CA ALA A 13 44.09 15.67 -37.70
C ALA A 13 42.85 15.77 -38.61
N VAL A 14 43.04 15.79 -39.93
CA VAL A 14 41.95 15.82 -40.90
C VAL A 14 41.15 14.52 -40.85
N THR A 15 41.81 13.35 -40.87
CA THR A 15 41.12 12.05 -40.80
C THR A 15 40.36 11.88 -39.48
N GLY A 16 40.96 12.30 -38.36
CA GLY A 16 40.31 12.27 -37.04
C GLY A 16 39.04 13.12 -37.02
N LEU A 17 39.11 14.37 -37.51
CA LEU A 17 37.96 15.27 -37.58
C LEU A 17 36.85 14.70 -38.46
N THR A 18 37.19 14.17 -39.64
CA THR A 18 36.22 13.56 -40.56
C THR A 18 35.53 12.34 -39.93
N ALA A 19 36.29 11.48 -39.25
CA ALA A 19 35.73 10.32 -38.57
C ALA A 19 34.76 10.73 -37.45
N THR A 20 35.11 11.72 -36.63
CA THR A 20 34.23 12.22 -35.57
C THR A 20 32.93 12.79 -36.12
N VAL A 21 32.99 13.59 -37.19
CA VAL A 21 31.80 14.15 -37.85
C VAL A 21 30.92 13.06 -38.45
N ALA A 22 31.52 12.04 -39.09
CA ALA A 22 30.77 10.92 -39.65
C ALA A 22 30.04 10.11 -38.57
N ILE A 23 30.70 9.85 -37.43
CA ILE A 23 30.09 9.14 -36.29
C ILE A 23 28.97 9.97 -35.68
N ALA A 24 29.19 11.27 -35.44
CA ALA A 24 28.19 12.16 -34.88
C ALA A 24 26.97 12.30 -35.81
N GLY A 25 27.21 12.43 -37.12
CA GLY A 25 26.17 12.47 -38.14
C GLY A 25 25.36 11.17 -38.18
N TYR A 26 26.01 10.01 -38.13
CA TYR A 26 25.33 8.71 -38.07
C TYR A 26 24.52 8.54 -36.78
N ALA A 27 25.07 8.96 -35.63
CA ALA A 27 24.34 8.90 -34.36
C ALA A 27 23.08 9.78 -34.39
N ALA A 28 23.17 11.00 -34.94
CA ALA A 28 22.03 11.89 -35.12
C ALA A 28 20.99 11.30 -36.09
N TYR A 29 21.43 10.76 -37.24
CA TYR A 29 20.56 10.09 -38.20
C TYR A 29 19.88 8.86 -37.59
N PHE A 30 20.63 8.03 -36.86
CA PHE A 30 20.12 6.83 -36.21
C PHE A 30 19.08 7.17 -35.14
N ASP A 31 19.31 8.19 -34.32
CA ASP A 31 18.32 8.63 -33.33
C ASP A 31 17.06 9.19 -34.01
N TYR A 32 17.22 9.96 -35.09
CA TYR A 32 16.09 10.46 -35.90
C TYR A 32 15.28 9.30 -36.50
N GLN A 33 15.94 8.34 -37.16
CA GLN A 33 15.30 7.18 -37.78
C GLN A 33 14.58 6.32 -36.73
N ARG A 34 15.18 6.13 -35.54
CA ARG A 34 14.57 5.40 -34.43
C ARG A 34 13.31 6.10 -33.90
N ARG A 35 13.35 7.42 -33.71
CA ARG A 35 12.22 8.20 -33.16
C ARG A 35 11.07 8.35 -34.17
N ASN A 36 11.37 8.44 -35.46
CA ASN A 36 10.37 8.58 -36.51
C ASN A 36 9.82 7.25 -37.05
N ASN A 37 10.37 6.11 -36.64
CA ASN A 37 9.83 4.80 -37.05
C ASN A 37 8.49 4.50 -36.31
N PRO A 38 7.36 4.33 -37.04
CA PRO A 38 6.06 4.04 -36.44
C PRO A 38 6.03 2.71 -35.68
N GLU A 39 6.75 1.69 -36.14
CA GLU A 39 6.79 0.38 -35.47
C GLU A 39 7.54 0.44 -34.15
N PHE A 40 8.61 1.25 -34.05
CA PHE A 40 9.30 1.49 -32.79
C PHE A 40 8.37 2.12 -31.75
N ARG A 41 7.62 3.16 -32.14
CA ARG A 41 6.64 3.83 -31.27
C ARG A 41 5.54 2.88 -30.82
N LYS A 42 4.99 2.06 -31.73
CA LYS A 42 4.01 1.02 -31.39
C LYS A 42 4.58 0.00 -30.40
N SER A 43 5.80 -0.48 -30.63
CA SER A 43 6.47 -1.44 -29.75
C SER A 43 6.70 -0.88 -28.35
N LEU A 44 7.06 0.41 -28.24
CA LEU A 44 7.26 1.07 -26.96
C LEU A 44 5.94 1.20 -26.19
N LYS A 45 4.86 1.61 -26.85
CA LYS A 45 3.52 1.65 -26.25
C LYS A 45 3.08 0.26 -25.76
N ARG A 46 3.32 -0.79 -26.56
CA ARG A 46 3.03 -2.18 -26.17
C ARG A 46 3.83 -2.61 -24.94
N LYS A 47 5.14 -2.32 -24.90
CA LYS A 47 6.00 -2.63 -23.74
C LYS A 47 5.56 -1.89 -22.47
N LEU A 48 5.28 -0.59 -22.57
CA LEU A 48 4.80 0.19 -21.43
C LEU A 48 3.46 -0.34 -20.89
N LYS A 49 2.52 -0.63 -21.79
CA LYS A 49 1.24 -1.24 -21.40
C LYS A 49 1.44 -2.60 -20.72
N LYS A 50 2.31 -3.45 -21.29
CA LYS A 50 2.62 -4.76 -20.72
C LYS A 50 3.26 -4.65 -19.34
N HIS A 51 4.23 -3.76 -19.15
CA HIS A 51 4.83 -3.52 -17.83
C HIS A 51 3.80 -3.01 -16.81
N ALA A 52 2.92 -2.09 -17.21
CA ALA A 52 1.85 -1.61 -16.34
C ALA A 52 0.86 -2.73 -15.97
N GLU A 53 0.54 -3.64 -16.90
CA GLU A 53 -0.29 -4.82 -16.62
C GLU A 53 0.42 -5.82 -15.71
N GLU A 54 1.71 -6.10 -15.96
CA GLU A 54 2.54 -6.98 -15.14
C GLU A 54 2.68 -6.45 -13.70
N GLU A 55 2.90 -5.14 -13.52
CA GLU A 55 2.95 -4.51 -12.20
C GLU A 55 1.61 -4.60 -11.46
N LYS A 56 0.49 -4.37 -12.17
CA LYS A 56 -0.86 -4.53 -11.59
C LYS A 56 -1.09 -5.97 -11.15
N GLN A 57 -0.80 -6.94 -12.02
CA GLN A 57 -0.94 -8.36 -11.71
C GLN A 57 -0.02 -8.79 -10.56
N ALA A 58 1.21 -8.28 -10.50
CA ALA A 58 2.12 -8.56 -9.39
C ALA A 58 1.56 -8.02 -8.06
N LYS A 59 1.06 -6.78 -8.04
CA LYS A 59 0.40 -6.20 -6.85
C LYS A 59 -0.84 -6.98 -6.43
N GLU A 60 -1.67 -7.39 -7.38
CA GLU A 60 -2.85 -8.22 -7.11
C GLU A 60 -2.48 -9.59 -6.55
N ARG A 61 -1.46 -10.24 -7.11
CA ARG A 61 -0.96 -11.53 -6.58
C ARG A 61 -0.44 -11.41 -5.16
N VAL A 62 0.34 -10.38 -4.85
CA VAL A 62 0.83 -10.14 -3.48
C VAL A 62 -0.34 -9.92 -2.51
N LYS A 63 -1.36 -9.14 -2.92
CA LYS A 63 -2.58 -8.95 -2.12
C LYS A 63 -3.34 -10.26 -1.90
N GLN A 64 -3.53 -11.05 -2.95
CA GLN A 64 -4.21 -12.35 -2.87
C GLN A 64 -3.46 -13.33 -1.97
N GLN A 65 -2.13 -13.38 -2.05
CA GLN A 65 -1.30 -14.20 -1.18
C GLN A 65 -1.41 -13.76 0.29
N LYS A 66 -1.36 -12.45 0.57
CA LYS A 66 -1.55 -11.91 1.93
C LYS A 66 -2.93 -12.28 2.47
N LEU A 67 -3.98 -12.13 1.66
CA LEU A 67 -5.35 -12.52 2.01
C LEU A 67 -5.49 -14.01 2.33
N ALA A 68 -4.96 -14.88 1.47
CA ALA A 68 -5.01 -16.32 1.67
C ALA A 68 -4.27 -16.73 2.95
N HIS A 69 -3.06 -16.22 3.14
CA HIS A 69 -2.25 -16.51 4.32
C HIS A 69 -2.95 -16.12 5.62
N VAL A 70 -3.52 -14.90 5.67
CA VAL A 70 -4.23 -14.42 6.86
C VAL A 70 -5.51 -15.20 7.10
N GLY A 71 -6.23 -15.58 6.04
CA GLY A 71 -7.45 -16.39 6.16
C GLY A 71 -7.19 -17.79 6.67
N GLU A 72 -6.16 -18.45 6.17
CA GLU A 72 -5.71 -19.76 6.65
C GLU A 72 -5.30 -19.69 8.13
N TYR A 73 -4.47 -18.70 8.50
CA TYR A 73 -4.03 -18.47 9.87
C TYR A 73 -5.21 -18.21 10.82
N LEU A 74 -6.11 -17.30 10.44
CA LEU A 74 -7.29 -16.94 11.25
C LEU A 74 -8.19 -18.15 11.49
N THR A 75 -8.46 -18.94 10.43
CA THR A 75 -9.34 -20.11 10.52
C THR A 75 -8.72 -21.18 11.41
N ALA A 76 -7.42 -21.44 11.26
CA ALA A 76 -6.71 -22.41 12.09
C ALA A 76 -6.74 -22.03 13.58
N GLU A 77 -6.50 -20.75 13.90
CA GLU A 77 -6.35 -20.34 15.30
C GLU A 77 -7.69 -20.11 16.01
N LEU A 78 -8.76 -19.79 15.28
CA LEU A 78 -10.13 -19.81 15.81
C LEU A 78 -10.66 -21.25 16.00
N ALA A 79 -10.22 -22.20 15.19
CA ALA A 79 -10.57 -23.61 15.38
C ALA A 79 -9.89 -24.20 16.63
N LYS A 80 -8.65 -23.78 16.92
CA LYS A 80 -7.88 -24.21 18.09
C LYS A 80 -8.34 -23.56 19.39
N ASP A 81 -8.60 -22.26 19.36
CA ASP A 81 -9.01 -21.48 20.53
C ASP A 81 -10.24 -20.61 20.16
N PRO A 82 -11.44 -21.21 20.20
CA PRO A 82 -12.67 -20.51 19.87
C PRO A 82 -12.97 -19.41 20.90
N VAL A 83 -13.43 -18.25 20.43
CA VAL A 83 -13.79 -17.15 21.31
C VAL A 83 -15.07 -17.51 22.09
N SER A 84 -14.98 -17.44 23.42
CA SER A 84 -16.14 -17.65 24.30
C SER A 84 -17.20 -16.56 24.04
N THR A 85 -18.44 -16.99 23.79
CA THR A 85 -19.58 -16.08 23.55
C THR A 85 -20.37 -15.76 24.83
N ASP A 86 -19.97 -16.37 25.95
CA ASP A 86 -20.61 -16.22 27.25
C ASP A 86 -20.54 -14.76 27.74
N PRO A 87 -21.69 -14.08 27.91
CA PRO A 87 -21.76 -12.72 28.45
C PRO A 87 -20.95 -12.51 29.73
N ALA A 88 -20.87 -13.51 30.62
CA ALA A 88 -20.17 -13.40 31.89
C ALA A 88 -18.63 -13.34 31.72
N GLN A 89 -18.11 -13.89 30.62
CA GLN A 89 -16.67 -13.96 30.36
C GLN A 89 -16.18 -12.91 29.36
N ARG A 90 -17.08 -12.13 28.74
CA ARG A 90 -16.73 -11.17 27.68
C ARG A 90 -15.68 -10.15 28.13
N GLU A 91 -15.84 -9.61 29.33
CA GLU A 91 -14.92 -8.61 29.88
C GLU A 91 -13.53 -9.22 30.11
N ALA A 92 -13.46 -10.42 30.69
CA ALA A 92 -12.19 -11.12 30.91
C ALA A 92 -11.49 -11.48 29.58
N VAL A 93 -12.25 -11.98 28.60
CA VAL A 93 -11.75 -12.30 27.26
C VAL A 93 -11.26 -11.05 26.55
N PHE A 94 -12.03 -9.95 26.61
CA PHE A 94 -11.66 -8.67 26.04
C PHE A 94 -10.33 -8.17 26.62
N THR A 95 -10.26 -8.03 27.95
CA THR A 95 -9.08 -7.47 28.63
C THR A 95 -7.84 -8.31 28.37
N SER A 96 -7.93 -9.64 28.53
CA SER A 96 -6.81 -10.56 28.27
C SER A 96 -6.29 -10.46 26.83
N ASN A 97 -7.18 -10.39 25.85
CA ASN A 97 -6.77 -10.27 24.46
C ASN A 97 -6.18 -8.89 24.13
N VAL A 98 -6.71 -7.81 24.68
CA VAL A 98 -6.12 -6.46 24.47
C VAL A 98 -4.71 -6.40 25.06
N GLU A 99 -4.52 -6.87 26.30
CA GLU A 99 -3.21 -6.88 26.96
C GLU A 99 -2.17 -7.73 26.18
N LEU A 100 -2.57 -8.93 25.73
CA LEU A 100 -1.71 -9.78 24.92
C LEU A 100 -1.44 -9.16 23.54
N GLY A 101 -2.45 -8.56 22.92
CA GLY A 101 -2.34 -7.87 21.65
C GLY A 101 -1.34 -6.72 21.70
N GLU A 102 -1.42 -5.88 22.73
CA GLU A 102 -0.49 -4.77 22.97
C GLU A 102 0.93 -5.26 23.24
N ARG A 103 1.09 -6.30 24.07
CA ARG A 103 2.40 -6.90 24.31
C ARG A 103 3.02 -7.41 23.01
N LEU A 104 2.26 -8.11 22.18
CA LEU A 104 2.74 -8.62 20.90
C LEU A 104 3.01 -7.49 19.89
N ALA A 105 2.20 -6.44 19.88
CA ALA A 105 2.38 -5.28 19.00
C ALA A 105 3.69 -4.53 19.28
N SER A 106 4.21 -4.61 20.51
CA SER A 106 5.49 -4.00 20.87
C SER A 106 6.71 -4.71 20.28
N VAL A 107 6.54 -5.94 19.76
CA VAL A 107 7.63 -6.77 19.21
C VAL A 107 7.50 -6.84 17.69
N PRO A 108 8.50 -6.35 16.92
CA PRO A 108 8.50 -6.48 15.46
C PRO A 108 8.42 -7.95 15.00
N GLY A 109 7.61 -8.23 13.99
CA GLY A 109 7.40 -9.57 13.44
C GLY A 109 6.21 -10.34 14.03
N ASN A 110 5.58 -9.82 15.10
CA ASN A 110 4.41 -10.43 15.73
C ASN A 110 3.09 -9.75 15.32
N GLU A 111 3.07 -9.00 14.23
CA GLU A 111 1.94 -8.16 13.86
C GLU A 111 0.66 -8.97 13.58
N LEU A 112 0.82 -10.14 12.95
CA LEU A 112 -0.28 -11.04 12.63
C LEU A 112 -0.89 -11.65 13.90
N GLU A 113 -0.06 -12.08 14.85
CA GLU A 113 -0.52 -12.65 16.11
C GLU A 113 -1.16 -11.59 17.01
N SER A 114 -0.56 -10.40 17.07
CA SER A 114 -1.13 -9.24 17.76
C SER A 114 -2.52 -8.90 17.20
N ALA A 115 -2.65 -8.81 15.87
CA ALA A 115 -3.91 -8.53 15.21
C ALA A 115 -4.99 -9.57 15.52
N LEU A 116 -4.62 -10.86 15.63
CA LEU A 116 -5.55 -11.91 16.04
C LEU A 116 -6.12 -11.65 17.44
N LYS A 117 -5.30 -11.20 18.40
CA LYS A 117 -5.79 -10.89 19.75
C LYS A 117 -6.76 -9.71 19.71
N PHE A 118 -6.43 -8.63 19.02
CA PHE A 118 -7.34 -7.50 18.84
C PHE A 118 -8.63 -7.89 18.11
N TYR A 119 -8.56 -8.78 17.11
CA TYR A 119 -9.74 -9.33 16.44
C TYR A 119 -10.64 -10.10 17.41
N LYS A 120 -10.08 -10.95 18.27
CA LYS A 120 -10.83 -11.67 19.31
C LYS A 120 -11.48 -10.69 20.30
N ALA A 121 -10.74 -9.67 20.76
CA ALA A 121 -11.28 -8.63 21.63
C ALA A 121 -12.44 -7.87 20.96
N LEU A 122 -12.29 -7.50 19.68
CA LEU A 122 -13.33 -6.84 18.91
C LEU A 122 -14.60 -7.69 18.83
N SER A 123 -14.50 -9.01 18.71
CA SER A 123 -15.65 -9.91 18.57
C SER A 123 -16.56 -9.99 19.80
N VAL A 124 -16.06 -9.65 20.98
CA VAL A 124 -16.82 -9.68 22.26
C VAL A 124 -17.26 -8.29 22.72
N TYR A 125 -16.80 -7.23 22.06
CA TYR A 125 -17.07 -5.86 22.46
C TYR A 125 -18.46 -5.39 21.99
N PRO A 126 -19.25 -4.70 22.83
CA PRO A 126 -20.63 -4.33 22.50
C PRO A 126 -20.74 -3.27 21.41
N ASN A 127 -19.81 -2.30 21.35
CA ASN A 127 -19.79 -1.26 20.32
C ASN A 127 -18.52 -1.34 19.44
N PRO A 128 -18.47 -2.24 18.44
CA PRO A 128 -17.25 -2.49 17.67
C PRO A 128 -16.78 -1.27 16.87
N ALA A 129 -17.66 -0.31 16.53
CA ALA A 129 -17.30 0.88 15.76
C ALA A 129 -16.37 1.81 16.56
N ASP A 130 -16.72 2.08 17.82
CA ASP A 130 -15.91 2.92 18.70
C ASP A 130 -14.54 2.29 18.96
N LEU A 131 -14.52 0.98 19.24
CA LEU A 131 -13.29 0.26 19.51
C LEU A 131 -12.37 0.21 18.28
N LEU A 132 -12.92 0.01 17.08
CA LEU A 132 -12.13 0.05 15.85
C LEU A 132 -11.54 1.45 15.62
N GLY A 133 -12.29 2.51 15.93
CA GLY A 133 -11.80 3.89 15.89
C GLY A 133 -10.68 4.17 16.88
N ILE A 134 -10.69 3.53 18.06
CA ILE A 134 -9.57 3.59 19.02
C ILE A 134 -8.35 2.86 18.45
N TYR A 135 -8.52 1.64 17.95
CA TYR A 135 -7.43 0.85 17.37
C TYR A 135 -6.74 1.57 16.21
N GLN A 136 -7.50 2.26 15.35
CA GLN A 136 -6.93 3.04 14.25
C GLN A 136 -5.92 4.11 14.73
N ARG A 137 -6.07 4.60 15.97
CA ARG A 137 -5.23 5.67 16.53
C ARG A 137 -4.16 5.16 17.49
N SER A 138 -4.39 4.04 18.16
CA SER A 138 -3.52 3.54 19.23
C SER A 138 -2.62 2.36 18.83
N VAL A 139 -3.01 1.60 17.81
CA VAL A 139 -2.29 0.39 17.38
C VAL A 139 -1.38 0.71 16.19
N PRO A 140 -0.17 0.12 16.09
CA PRO A 140 0.69 0.30 14.91
C PRO A 140 -0.01 -0.04 13.60
N GLU A 141 0.25 0.74 12.55
CA GLU A 141 -0.42 0.63 11.25
C GLU A 141 -0.38 -0.80 10.68
N ALA A 142 0.78 -1.47 10.75
CA ALA A 142 0.94 -2.84 10.27
C ALA A 142 0.03 -3.86 10.98
N VAL A 143 -0.22 -3.68 12.28
CA VAL A 143 -1.14 -4.52 13.06
C VAL A 143 -2.59 -4.19 12.69
N TYR A 144 -2.92 -2.89 12.60
CA TYR A 144 -4.25 -2.43 12.22
C TYR A 144 -4.67 -2.93 10.83
N GLU A 145 -3.75 -2.93 9.85
CA GLU A 145 -3.99 -3.53 8.53
C GLU A 145 -4.42 -4.99 8.62
N TYR A 146 -3.77 -5.79 9.47
CA TYR A 146 -4.12 -7.19 9.66
C TYR A 146 -5.47 -7.36 10.36
N ILE A 147 -5.82 -6.49 11.32
CA ILE A 147 -7.15 -6.49 11.95
C ILE A 147 -8.24 -6.28 10.88
N VAL A 148 -8.08 -5.26 10.03
CA VAL A 148 -9.02 -4.97 8.94
C VAL A 148 -9.09 -6.13 7.95
N LEU A 149 -7.95 -6.75 7.63
CA LEU A 149 -7.90 -7.90 6.73
C LEU A 149 -8.67 -9.10 7.30
N MET A 150 -8.49 -9.40 8.59
CA MET A 150 -9.22 -10.47 9.29
C MET A 150 -10.72 -10.21 9.29
N ILE A 151 -11.16 -8.97 9.56
CA ILE A 151 -12.58 -8.58 9.49
C ILE A 151 -13.14 -8.74 8.07
N ALA A 152 -12.37 -8.38 7.04
CA ALA A 152 -12.80 -8.53 5.65
C ALA A 152 -12.94 -10.00 5.23
N ILE A 153 -12.11 -10.88 5.79
CA ILE A 153 -12.16 -12.33 5.52
C ILE A 153 -13.30 -12.99 6.30
N MET A 154 -13.40 -12.70 7.60
CA MET A 154 -14.40 -13.26 8.50
C MET A 154 -14.86 -12.17 9.45
N PRO A 155 -15.97 -11.47 9.17
CA PRO A 155 -16.46 -10.42 10.04
C PRO A 155 -17.05 -11.05 11.32
N PRO A 156 -16.64 -10.60 12.52
CA PRO A 156 -17.29 -11.00 13.76
C PRO A 156 -18.78 -10.67 13.75
N VAL A 157 -19.61 -11.42 14.48
CA VAL A 157 -21.07 -11.25 14.46
C VAL A 157 -21.49 -9.81 14.78
N ASN A 158 -20.97 -9.23 15.87
CA ASN A 158 -21.24 -7.85 16.28
C ASN A 158 -20.79 -6.82 15.23
N VAL A 159 -19.67 -7.05 14.55
CA VAL A 159 -19.17 -6.19 13.46
C VAL A 159 -20.07 -6.33 12.22
N SER A 160 -20.48 -7.56 11.88
CA SER A 160 -21.38 -7.81 10.74
C SER A 160 -22.73 -7.11 10.92
N THR A 161 -23.28 -7.12 12.14
CA THR A 161 -24.53 -6.42 12.48
C THR A 161 -24.40 -4.91 12.26
N PHE A 162 -23.30 -4.30 12.71
CA PHE A 162 -22.99 -2.90 12.44
C PHE A 162 -22.82 -2.60 10.94
N LEU A 163 -22.02 -3.38 10.22
CA LEU A 163 -21.76 -3.18 8.78
C LEU A 163 -23.03 -3.31 7.93
N SER A 164 -23.97 -4.16 8.35
CA SER A 164 -25.27 -4.37 7.70
C SER A 164 -26.37 -3.39 8.17
N GLY A 165 -26.05 -2.44 9.05
CA GLY A 165 -26.98 -1.39 9.49
C GLY A 165 -27.88 -1.75 10.67
N GLY A 166 -27.62 -2.86 11.35
CA GLY A 166 -28.25 -3.20 12.62
C GLY A 166 -27.60 -2.42 13.77
N ALA A 167 -28.35 -1.50 14.36
CA ALA A 167 -27.95 -0.58 15.43
C ALA A 167 -27.09 0.63 15.00
N GLN A 168 -27.78 1.74 14.76
CA GLN A 168 -27.35 3.16 14.86
C GLN A 168 -26.10 3.63 14.09
N GLY A 169 -25.56 2.88 13.14
CA GLY A 169 -24.43 3.36 12.34
C GLY A 169 -24.25 2.63 11.03
N GLY A 170 -25.22 2.76 10.11
CA GLY A 170 -25.15 2.10 8.80
C GLY A 170 -23.93 2.52 7.96
N PRO A 171 -23.65 1.83 6.84
CA PRO A 171 -22.47 2.05 5.98
C PRO A 171 -22.31 3.50 5.50
N ALA A 172 -23.40 4.26 5.43
CA ALA A 172 -23.37 5.70 5.15
C ALA A 172 -22.66 6.52 6.26
N ALA A 173 -22.88 6.19 7.53
CA ALA A 173 -22.21 6.84 8.65
C ALA A 173 -20.70 6.50 8.69
N VAL A 174 -20.33 5.28 8.30
CA VAL A 174 -18.93 4.83 8.20
C VAL A 174 -18.19 5.54 7.07
N ALA A 175 -18.80 5.61 5.88
CA ALA A 175 -18.24 6.36 4.76
C ALA A 175 -18.10 7.85 5.10
N GLN A 176 -19.05 8.41 5.84
CA GLN A 176 -19.05 9.81 6.23
C GLN A 176 -18.07 10.13 7.37
N ALA A 177 -17.85 9.21 8.32
CA ALA A 177 -16.81 9.33 9.34
C ALA A 177 -15.40 9.19 8.74
N MET A 178 -15.22 8.28 7.78
CA MET A 178 -13.95 8.09 7.05
C MET A 178 -13.65 9.27 6.10
N ALA A 179 -14.67 9.85 5.45
CA ALA A 179 -14.50 10.99 4.55
C ALA A 179 -14.39 12.34 5.29
N GLY A 180 -15.06 12.51 6.44
CA GLY A 180 -15.10 13.76 7.19
C GLY A 180 -13.77 14.17 7.84
N GLN A 181 -12.84 13.22 8.06
CA GLN A 181 -11.54 13.52 8.66
C GLN A 181 -10.52 14.09 7.65
N ALA A 182 -10.78 14.02 6.34
CA ALA A 182 -9.88 14.53 5.29
C ALA A 182 -10.12 16.02 4.96
N GLY A 183 -11.10 16.69 5.58
CA GLY A 183 -11.52 18.05 5.23
C GLY A 183 -11.14 19.18 6.19
N ASN A 184 -10.47 18.89 7.33
CA ASN A 184 -10.25 19.90 8.37
C ASN A 184 -8.78 20.26 8.65
N THR A 185 -7.93 20.30 7.62
CA THR A 185 -6.62 20.96 7.73
C THR A 185 -6.59 22.19 6.84
N GLY A 186 -6.84 23.35 7.47
CA GLY A 186 -6.21 24.62 7.10
C GLY A 186 -6.96 25.49 6.09
N ALA A 187 -7.88 26.32 6.57
CA ALA A 187 -8.15 27.64 6.00
C ALA A 187 -8.86 28.51 7.05
N GLY A 188 -8.14 28.83 8.14
CA GLY A 188 -8.53 29.94 9.02
C GLY A 188 -8.16 31.26 8.33
N ALA A 189 -9.11 31.83 7.59
CA ALA A 189 -9.07 33.22 7.20
C ALA A 189 -9.49 34.07 8.41
N SER A 190 -8.60 34.95 8.87
CA SER A 190 -8.98 36.11 9.67
C SER A 190 -8.58 37.36 8.88
N GLU A 191 -9.59 37.98 8.28
CA GLU A 191 -9.63 39.40 7.97
C GLU A 191 -9.20 40.20 9.21
N ILE A 192 -8.29 41.16 9.01
CA ILE A 192 -8.17 42.34 9.86
C ILE A 192 -8.06 43.53 8.91
N ASP A 193 -9.10 44.35 8.94
CA ASP A 193 -9.12 45.74 8.47
C ASP A 193 -8.02 46.55 9.18
N GLU A 194 -7.06 47.08 8.41
CA GLU A 194 -6.64 48.50 8.33
C GLU A 194 -5.44 48.66 7.38
#